data_AF-A0A944WZM2-F1
#
_entry.id   AF-A0A944WZM2-F1
#
_cell.length_a   1.000
_cell.length_b   1.000
_cell.length_c   1.000
_cell.angle_alpha   90.00
_cell.angle_beta   90.00
_cell.angle_gamma   90.00
#
_symmetry.space_group_name_H-M   'P 1'
#
loop_
_entity.id
_entity.type
_entity.pdbx_description
1 polymer ?
#
loop_
_entity_poly.entity_id
_entity_poly.type
_entity_poly.pdbx_seq_one_letter_code
_entity_poly.pdbx_strand_id
1 'polypeptide(L)'
;MQKQYLGLRLTKKELYSGKYLLAAFTMLPAKGEDFKGLATEVAAESSTGSNMRVSTATSFSDDLNARVYKIDPKKKLAFLAYPLEIFDRGGNVQNVMTYIAGNVYGMSTLNGLRLEDVWFPKRFLDQFDGPAYTLRDLKKYLGIGNRPILGTIVKPKIGLKPVEFAKVCYEFWAGGGDFVKFDEPQADQVFAPFKDVIREVNKQMRKVVKETGHKKVFSINISASDLDTMIERAKVVRKTMKRGSYAFLVDG
;
A
#
# COMPACT_ATOMS: atom_id res chain seq x y z
N MET A 1 28.08 -17.21 -6.96
CA MET A 1 28.23 -15.75 -6.79
C MET A 1 28.27 -15.05 -8.14
N GLN A 2 27.38 -14.08 -8.38
CA GLN A 2 27.26 -13.35 -9.64
C GLN A 2 27.94 -11.98 -9.54
N LYS A 3 29.22 -11.90 -9.92
CA LYS A 3 30.09 -10.72 -9.69
C LYS A 3 29.55 -9.43 -10.33
N GLN A 4 28.81 -9.55 -11.43
CA GLN A 4 28.20 -8.43 -12.15
C GLN A 4 27.06 -7.73 -11.39
N TYR A 5 26.64 -8.23 -10.22
CA TYR A 5 25.70 -7.55 -9.34
C TYR A 5 26.37 -6.95 -8.10
N LEU A 6 27.71 -6.99 -8.00
CA LEU A 6 28.44 -6.31 -6.94
C LEU A 6 28.67 -4.83 -7.29
N GLY A 7 28.39 -3.96 -6.34
CA GLY A 7 28.62 -2.52 -6.41
C GLY A 7 29.30 -1.96 -5.16
N LEU A 8 30.12 -2.75 -4.46
CA LEU A 8 30.74 -2.38 -3.18
C LEU A 8 31.70 -1.16 -3.26
N ARG A 9 31.96 -0.66 -4.46
CA ARG A 9 32.79 0.54 -4.71
C ARG A 9 31.96 1.79 -4.97
N LEU A 10 30.64 1.68 -5.07
CA LEU A 10 29.77 2.83 -5.27
C LEU A 10 29.91 3.80 -4.09
N THR A 11 30.21 5.04 -4.41
CA THR A 11 30.34 6.11 -3.44
C THR A 11 28.97 6.58 -2.98
N LYS A 12 28.93 7.24 -1.81
CA LYS A 12 27.70 7.90 -1.33
C LYS A 12 27.15 8.90 -2.36
N LYS A 13 28.02 9.63 -3.06
CA LYS A 13 27.61 10.59 -4.10
C LYS A 13 26.89 9.90 -5.26
N GLU A 14 27.35 8.72 -5.68
CA GLU A 14 26.71 7.95 -6.75
C GLU A 14 25.39 7.33 -6.31
N LEU A 15 25.34 6.74 -5.11
CA LEU A 15 24.13 6.11 -4.56
C LEU A 15 22.98 7.11 -4.44
N TYR A 16 23.28 8.32 -3.96
CA TYR A 16 22.29 9.39 -3.79
C TYR A 16 22.25 10.38 -4.96
N SER A 17 22.76 9.99 -6.14
CA SER A 17 22.73 10.82 -7.35
C SER A 17 21.34 11.02 -7.96
N GLY A 18 20.34 10.28 -7.47
CA GLY A 18 18.98 10.27 -8.01
C GLY A 18 18.75 9.26 -9.13
N LYS A 19 19.72 8.37 -9.39
CA LYS A 19 19.65 7.30 -10.40
C LYS A 19 19.21 5.95 -9.83
N TYR A 20 19.12 5.82 -8.51
CA TYR A 20 18.83 4.54 -7.86
C TYR A 20 17.71 4.66 -6.84
N LEU A 21 16.84 3.65 -6.81
CA LEU A 21 16.08 3.28 -5.62
C LEU A 21 17.00 2.43 -4.74
N LEU A 22 17.07 2.74 -3.45
CA LEU A 22 17.92 1.98 -2.52
C LEU A 22 17.03 1.14 -1.60
N ALA A 23 17.35 -0.14 -1.44
CA ALA A 23 16.63 -1.03 -0.55
C ALA A 23 17.58 -1.70 0.43
N ALA A 24 17.09 -1.93 1.65
CA ALA A 24 17.77 -2.70 2.68
C ALA A 24 16.99 -3.98 2.95
N PHE A 25 17.68 -5.11 2.99
CA PHE A 25 17.09 -6.42 3.23
C PHE A 25 17.78 -7.12 4.40
N THR A 26 16.99 -7.76 5.26
CA THR A 26 17.47 -8.84 6.10
C THR A 26 17.39 -10.15 5.32
N MET A 27 18.49 -10.90 5.26
CA MET A 27 18.62 -12.15 4.52
C MET A 27 19.09 -13.29 5.43
N LEU A 28 18.39 -14.41 5.40
CA LEU A 28 18.78 -15.64 6.08
C LEU A 28 19.17 -16.68 5.02
N PRO A 29 20.47 -16.95 4.82
CA PRO A 29 20.90 -17.98 3.87
C PRO A 29 20.40 -19.38 4.24
N ALA A 30 20.15 -20.20 3.22
CA ALA A 30 20.01 -21.65 3.37
C ALA A 30 21.34 -22.29 3.84
N LYS A 31 21.29 -23.53 4.31
CA LYS A 31 22.49 -24.22 4.81
C LYS A 31 23.50 -24.41 3.67
N GLY A 32 24.71 -23.90 3.86
CA GLY A 32 25.80 -24.00 2.87
C GLY A 32 25.91 -22.80 1.93
N GLU A 33 24.97 -21.86 1.97
CA GLU A 33 24.99 -20.66 1.12
C GLU A 33 25.85 -19.54 1.72
N ASP A 34 26.68 -18.92 0.87
CA ASP A 34 27.46 -17.73 1.24
C ASP A 34 26.60 -16.46 1.20
N PHE A 35 26.69 -15.63 2.23
CA PHE A 35 25.87 -14.42 2.37
C PHE A 35 26.07 -13.43 1.21
N LYS A 36 27.30 -13.28 0.73
CA LYS A 36 27.60 -12.36 -0.36
C LYS A 36 27.11 -12.93 -1.70
N GLY A 37 27.29 -14.23 -1.93
CA GLY A 37 26.72 -14.95 -3.06
C GLY A 37 25.21 -14.79 -3.14
N LEU A 38 24.52 -15.04 -2.03
CA LEU A 38 23.09 -14.87 -1.87
C LEU A 38 22.62 -13.45 -2.17
N ALA A 39 23.29 -12.43 -1.62
CA ALA A 39 22.93 -11.04 -1.90
C ALA A 39 23.03 -10.69 -3.38
N THR A 40 24.02 -11.24 -4.10
CA THR A 40 24.13 -11.05 -5.56
C THR A 40 23.07 -11.80 -6.35
N GLU A 41 22.58 -12.93 -5.84
CA GLU A 41 21.48 -13.68 -6.45
C GLU A 41 20.15 -12.97 -6.26
N VAL A 42 19.88 -12.44 -5.06
CA VAL A 42 18.72 -11.57 -4.82
C VAL A 42 18.76 -10.36 -5.75
N ALA A 43 19.92 -9.70 -5.91
CA ALA A 43 20.05 -8.58 -6.84
C ALA A 43 19.78 -8.99 -8.30
N ALA A 44 20.19 -10.19 -8.72
CA ALA A 44 19.92 -10.70 -10.06
C ALA A 44 18.42 -10.94 -10.30
N GLU A 45 17.79 -11.73 -9.42
CA GLU A 45 16.37 -12.12 -9.49
C GLU A 45 15.40 -10.94 -9.25
N SER A 46 15.87 -9.84 -8.67
CA SER A 46 15.11 -8.59 -8.50
C SER A 46 15.47 -7.49 -9.50
N SER A 47 16.20 -7.80 -10.58
CA SER A 47 16.45 -6.82 -11.66
C SER A 47 16.44 -7.45 -13.04
N THR A 48 17.60 -7.84 -13.56
CA THR A 48 17.81 -8.15 -14.98
C THR A 48 18.24 -9.60 -15.21
N GLY A 49 18.46 -10.35 -14.15
CA GLY A 49 19.10 -11.65 -14.19
C GLY A 49 18.20 -12.82 -13.88
N SER A 50 18.85 -13.98 -13.75
CA SER A 50 18.31 -15.21 -13.20
C SER A 50 19.42 -15.94 -12.45
N ASN A 51 19.21 -17.20 -12.07
CA ASN A 51 20.16 -18.05 -11.35
C ASN A 51 21.50 -18.26 -12.08
N MET A 52 21.50 -18.15 -13.42
CA MET A 52 22.69 -18.26 -14.27
C MET A 52 22.75 -17.11 -15.29
N ARG A 53 23.96 -16.81 -15.78
CA ARG A 53 24.13 -15.85 -16.88
C ARG A 53 23.58 -16.44 -18.17
N VAL A 54 22.66 -15.73 -18.81
CA VAL A 54 22.08 -16.11 -20.10
C VAL A 54 22.87 -15.53 -21.26
N SER A 55 22.87 -16.23 -22.39
CA SER A 55 23.56 -15.81 -23.62
C SER A 55 22.93 -14.56 -24.28
N THR A 56 21.68 -14.25 -23.92
CA THR A 56 20.94 -13.07 -24.42
C THR A 56 21.28 -11.78 -23.67
N ALA A 57 22.11 -11.83 -22.62
CA ALA A 57 22.56 -10.64 -21.90
C ALA A 57 23.41 -9.73 -22.80
N THR A 58 23.17 -8.42 -22.72
CA THR A 58 23.89 -7.39 -23.48
C THR A 58 24.62 -6.44 -22.53
N SER A 59 25.57 -5.67 -23.06
CA SER A 59 26.23 -4.61 -22.28
C SER A 59 25.21 -3.60 -21.72
N PHE A 60 24.17 -3.28 -22.49
CA PHE A 60 23.12 -2.36 -22.05
C PHE A 60 22.26 -2.95 -20.92
N SER A 61 21.89 -4.24 -20.98
CA SER A 61 21.17 -4.87 -19.86
C SER A 61 22.03 -4.96 -18.60
N ASP A 62 23.35 -5.17 -18.75
CA ASP A 62 24.28 -5.20 -17.62
C ASP A 62 24.36 -3.83 -16.89
N ASP A 63 24.16 -2.71 -17.60
CA ASP A 63 24.08 -1.37 -17.00
C ASP A 63 22.83 -1.18 -16.12
N LEU A 64 21.78 -1.99 -16.35
CA LEU A 64 20.52 -1.97 -15.61
C LEU A 64 20.49 -2.93 -14.41
N ASN A 65 21.57 -3.67 -14.16
CA ASN A 65 21.67 -4.58 -13.02
C ASN A 65 21.52 -3.82 -11.70
N ALA A 66 20.70 -4.36 -10.77
CA ALA A 66 20.76 -3.94 -9.38
C ALA A 66 22.15 -4.26 -8.79
N ARG A 67 22.63 -3.42 -7.87
CA ARG A 67 23.98 -3.53 -7.32
C ARG A 67 23.95 -3.66 -5.80
N VAL A 68 24.54 -4.74 -5.29
CA VAL A 68 24.83 -4.90 -3.86
C VAL A 68 25.97 -3.96 -3.49
N TYR A 69 25.65 -2.85 -2.84
CA TYR A 69 26.62 -1.80 -2.52
C TYR A 69 27.14 -1.88 -1.08
N LYS A 70 26.43 -2.58 -0.20
CA LYS A 70 26.84 -2.81 1.19
C LYS A 70 26.30 -4.13 1.72
N ILE A 71 27.08 -4.82 2.54
CA ILE A 71 26.68 -6.01 3.28
C ILE A 71 27.14 -5.89 4.73
N ASP A 72 26.34 -6.40 5.66
CA ASP A 72 26.68 -6.59 7.07
C ASP A 72 26.21 -8.00 7.49
N PRO A 73 27.03 -9.03 7.29
CA PRO A 73 26.66 -10.41 7.61
C PRO A 73 26.36 -10.63 9.10
N LYS A 74 26.95 -9.85 10.00
CA LYS A 74 26.70 -9.96 11.45
C LYS A 74 25.27 -9.56 11.78
N LYS A 75 24.76 -8.52 11.12
CA LYS A 75 23.35 -8.09 11.22
C LYS A 75 22.44 -8.76 10.21
N LYS A 76 22.99 -9.62 9.36
CA LYS A 76 22.29 -10.30 8.27
C LYS A 76 21.66 -9.32 7.26
N LEU A 77 22.28 -8.15 7.07
CA LEU A 77 21.77 -7.09 6.20
C LEU A 77 22.52 -7.04 4.86
N ALA A 78 21.79 -6.84 3.78
CA ALA A 78 22.33 -6.49 2.47
C ALA A 78 21.60 -5.25 1.93
N PHE A 79 22.34 -4.39 1.24
CA PHE A 79 21.82 -3.15 0.69
C PHE A 79 22.03 -3.13 -0.82
N LEU A 80 20.93 -2.93 -1.54
CA LEU A 80 20.86 -3.01 -3.00
C LEU A 80 20.46 -1.66 -3.58
N ALA A 81 21.09 -1.29 -4.69
CA ALA A 81 20.78 -0.11 -5.47
C ALA A 81 20.18 -0.54 -6.82
N TYR A 82 18.95 -0.13 -7.10
CA TYR A 82 18.18 -0.48 -8.30
C TYR A 82 18.14 0.70 -9.25
N PRO A 83 18.69 0.60 -10.48
CA PRO A 83 18.56 1.64 -11.50
C PRO A 83 17.08 1.98 -11.74
N LEU A 84 16.73 3.26 -11.78
CA LEU A 84 15.32 3.67 -11.91
C LEU A 84 14.69 3.22 -13.23
N GLU A 85 15.51 3.02 -14.25
CA GLU A 85 15.11 2.67 -15.61
C GLU A 85 14.46 1.28 -15.73
N ILE A 86 14.61 0.41 -14.72
CA ILE A 86 13.98 -0.93 -14.72
C ILE A 86 12.49 -0.87 -14.35
N PHE A 87 12.06 0.19 -13.67
CA PHE A 87 10.69 0.33 -13.22
C PHE A 87 9.79 0.84 -14.34
N ASP A 88 8.61 0.23 -14.45
CA ASP A 88 7.57 0.66 -15.37
C ASP A 88 7.13 2.10 -15.10
N ARG A 89 6.81 2.82 -16.18
CA ARG A 89 6.51 4.25 -16.13
C ARG A 89 5.10 4.51 -15.62
N GLY A 90 4.82 5.77 -15.31
CA GLY A 90 3.48 6.20 -14.88
C GLY A 90 3.19 5.93 -13.39
N GLY A 91 4.23 5.79 -12.56
CA GLY A 91 4.06 5.67 -11.10
C GLY A 91 3.50 4.32 -10.66
N ASN A 92 3.82 3.23 -11.37
CA ASN A 92 3.30 1.90 -11.08
C ASN A 92 3.95 1.27 -9.83
N VAL A 93 3.31 1.42 -8.67
CA VAL A 93 3.78 0.85 -7.39
C VAL A 93 3.85 -0.68 -7.45
N GLN A 94 2.89 -1.35 -8.11
CA GLN A 94 2.88 -2.81 -8.22
C GLN A 94 4.10 -3.33 -9.00
N ASN A 95 4.56 -2.61 -10.02
CA ASN A 95 5.78 -2.97 -10.73
C ASN A 95 7.03 -2.84 -9.84
N VAL A 96 7.13 -1.78 -9.02
CA VAL A 96 8.22 -1.65 -8.04
C VAL A 96 8.25 -2.86 -7.09
N MET A 97 7.08 -3.20 -6.52
CA MET A 97 6.93 -4.34 -5.62
C MET A 97 7.28 -5.68 -6.31
N THR A 98 6.99 -5.82 -7.60
CA THR A 98 7.33 -7.03 -8.37
C THR A 98 8.83 -7.30 -8.38
N TYR A 99 9.66 -6.25 -8.42
CA TYR A 99 11.11 -6.41 -8.36
C TYR A 99 11.59 -6.63 -6.92
N ILE A 100 11.31 -5.70 -6.00
CA ILE A 100 11.92 -5.71 -4.67
C ILE A 100 11.24 -6.65 -3.67
N ALA A 101 10.02 -7.09 -3.98
CA ALA A 101 9.20 -7.95 -3.12
C ALA A 101 8.39 -9.00 -3.90
N GLY A 102 8.92 -9.45 -5.05
CA GLY A 102 8.32 -10.49 -5.88
C GLY A 102 9.08 -11.82 -5.80
N ASN A 103 9.59 -12.28 -6.94
CA ASN A 103 10.19 -13.61 -7.10
C ASN A 103 11.27 -13.95 -6.06
N VAL A 104 12.01 -12.95 -5.58
CA VAL A 104 13.06 -13.13 -4.57
C VAL A 104 12.58 -13.77 -3.26
N TYR A 105 11.29 -13.66 -2.93
CA TYR A 105 10.72 -14.32 -1.75
C TYR A 105 10.52 -15.83 -1.93
N GLY A 106 10.58 -16.34 -3.16
CA GLY A 106 10.46 -17.77 -3.49
C GLY A 106 11.78 -18.51 -3.72
N MET A 107 12.93 -17.84 -3.53
CA MET A 107 14.23 -18.45 -3.79
C MET A 107 14.54 -19.53 -2.75
N SER A 108 14.90 -20.73 -3.20
CA SER A 108 15.26 -21.87 -2.33
C SER A 108 16.58 -21.67 -1.58
N THR A 109 17.40 -20.72 -2.01
CA THR A 109 18.66 -20.32 -1.37
C THR A 109 18.43 -19.45 -0.11
N LEU A 110 17.17 -19.08 0.19
CA LEU A 110 16.75 -18.30 1.35
C LEU A 110 15.95 -19.15 2.35
N ASN A 111 16.37 -19.11 3.62
CA ASN A 111 15.52 -19.51 4.76
C ASN A 111 14.59 -18.37 5.22
N GLY A 112 14.85 -17.14 4.77
CA GLY A 112 14.05 -15.97 5.12
C GLY A 112 14.58 -14.71 4.45
N LEU A 113 13.66 -13.87 3.99
CA LEU A 113 13.93 -12.58 3.38
C LEU A 113 12.94 -11.55 3.92
N ARG A 114 13.44 -10.37 4.28
CA ARG A 114 12.58 -9.24 4.67
C ARG A 114 13.15 -7.95 4.11
N LEU A 115 12.35 -7.26 3.29
CA LEU A 115 12.59 -5.87 2.95
C LEU A 115 12.38 -4.99 4.19
N GLU A 116 13.43 -4.30 4.62
CA GLU A 116 13.43 -3.48 5.84
C GLU A 116 13.08 -2.02 5.56
N ASP A 117 13.67 -1.46 4.51
CA ASP A 117 13.53 -0.04 4.19
C ASP A 117 13.80 0.20 2.70
N VAL A 118 13.18 1.24 2.16
CA VAL A 118 13.32 1.70 0.79
C VAL A 118 13.47 3.21 0.76
N TRP A 119 14.55 3.67 0.16
CA TRP A 119 14.74 5.08 -0.16
C TRP A 119 14.41 5.35 -1.62
N PHE A 120 13.44 6.23 -1.83
CA PHE A 120 13.03 6.71 -3.15
C PHE A 120 13.71 8.06 -3.44
N PRO A 121 14.47 8.20 -4.55
CA PRO A 121 15.02 9.50 -4.94
C PRO A 121 13.92 10.44 -5.42
N LYS A 122 14.10 11.75 -5.21
CA LYS A 122 13.13 12.78 -5.61
C LYS A 122 12.64 12.63 -7.06
N ARG A 123 13.55 12.41 -8.01
CA ARG A 123 13.21 12.22 -9.44
C ARG A 123 12.25 11.06 -9.69
N PHE A 124 12.31 10.01 -8.86
CA PHE A 124 11.40 8.88 -8.97
C PHE A 124 10.09 9.16 -8.22
N LEU A 125 10.16 9.73 -7.01
CA LEU A 125 8.99 10.14 -6.24
C LEU A 125 8.06 11.08 -7.02
N ASP A 126 8.62 12.01 -7.79
CA ASP A 126 7.86 12.98 -8.59
C ASP A 126 7.03 12.32 -9.72
N GLN A 127 7.18 11.01 -9.98
CA GLN A 127 6.40 10.26 -10.97
C GLN A 127 5.13 9.63 -10.40
N PHE A 128 4.94 9.65 -9.08
CA PHE A 128 3.79 9.03 -8.40
C PHE A 128 2.75 10.09 -8.01
N ASP A 129 1.47 9.69 -7.97
CA ASP A 129 0.36 10.60 -7.68
C ASP A 129 0.44 11.23 -6.27
N GLY A 130 0.77 10.40 -5.29
CA GLY A 130 0.67 10.76 -3.88
C GLY A 130 -0.78 10.99 -3.39
N PRO A 131 -0.98 11.33 -2.10
CA PRO A 131 -2.32 11.54 -1.55
C PRO A 131 -2.98 12.84 -2.06
N ALA A 132 -4.09 12.73 -2.81
CA ALA A 132 -4.85 13.89 -3.32
C ALA A 132 -5.85 14.50 -2.32
N TYR A 133 -6.21 13.77 -1.27
CA TYR A 133 -7.07 14.23 -0.17
C TYR A 133 -6.52 13.70 1.13
N THR A 134 -6.47 14.54 2.17
CA THR A 134 -5.70 14.25 3.39
C THR A 134 -6.55 14.35 4.66
N LEU A 135 -5.95 13.95 5.78
CA LEU A 135 -6.52 14.16 7.11
C LEU A 135 -6.88 15.64 7.37
N ARG A 136 -6.13 16.59 6.79
CA ARG A 136 -6.40 18.03 6.94
C ARG A 136 -7.75 18.41 6.34
N ASP A 137 -8.04 17.88 5.16
CA ASP A 137 -9.30 18.13 4.46
C ASP A 137 -10.48 17.52 5.22
N LEU A 138 -10.29 16.32 5.77
CA LEU A 138 -11.31 15.65 6.57
C LEU A 138 -11.61 16.42 7.87
N LYS A 139 -10.57 16.88 8.57
CA LYS A 139 -10.69 17.73 9.76
C LYS A 139 -11.37 19.06 9.45
N LYS A 140 -11.02 19.70 8.32
CA LYS A 140 -11.68 20.91 7.83
C LYS A 140 -13.16 20.67 7.54
N TYR A 141 -13.51 19.54 6.93
CA TYR A 141 -14.92 19.18 6.73
C TYR A 141 -15.64 19.05 8.06
N LEU A 142 -15.11 18.26 9.00
CA LEU A 142 -15.70 17.99 10.30
C LEU A 142 -15.75 19.22 11.24
N GLY A 143 -14.91 20.23 10.98
CA GLY A 143 -14.74 21.38 11.89
C GLY A 143 -13.94 21.03 13.14
N ILE A 144 -13.02 20.07 13.03
CA ILE A 144 -12.22 19.57 14.16
C ILE A 144 -10.80 20.15 14.09
N GLY A 145 -10.35 20.76 15.18
CA GLY A 145 -8.98 21.29 15.33
C GLY A 145 -7.96 20.23 15.76
N ASN A 146 -7.29 20.50 16.88
CA ASN A 146 -6.10 19.76 17.33
C ASN A 146 -6.37 18.47 18.11
N ARG A 147 -7.60 17.93 18.06
CA ARG A 147 -7.90 16.60 18.65
C ARG A 147 -7.86 15.48 17.60
N PRO A 148 -7.72 14.22 18.00
CA PRO A 148 -7.97 13.07 17.14
C PRO A 148 -9.42 13.06 16.61
N ILE A 149 -9.62 12.44 15.45
CA ILE A 149 -10.96 12.08 14.95
C ILE A 149 -11.37 10.82 15.70
N LEU A 150 -12.48 10.87 16.43
CA LEU A 150 -13.00 9.73 17.19
C LEU A 150 -13.79 8.83 16.24
N GLY A 151 -13.22 7.66 15.96
CA GLY A 151 -13.74 6.70 14.99
C GLY A 151 -14.22 5.40 15.64
N THR A 152 -15.17 4.72 14.99
CA THR A 152 -15.53 3.33 15.31
C THR A 152 -15.67 2.47 14.06
N ILE A 153 -15.72 1.16 14.27
CA ILE A 153 -16.01 0.14 13.26
C ILE A 153 -17.37 -0.48 13.61
N VAL A 154 -18.24 -0.66 12.62
CA VAL A 154 -19.53 -1.32 12.87
C VAL A 154 -19.32 -2.79 13.24
N LYS A 155 -19.89 -3.21 14.37
CA LYS A 155 -19.87 -4.59 14.88
C LYS A 155 -21.30 -5.10 15.09
N PRO A 156 -21.56 -6.43 14.98
CA PRO A 156 -20.63 -7.51 14.66
C PRO A 156 -20.00 -7.35 13.27
N LYS A 157 -18.86 -8.02 13.06
CA LYS A 157 -18.09 -7.94 11.81
C LYS A 157 -18.99 -8.19 10.58
N ILE A 158 -19.88 -9.17 10.65
CA ILE A 158 -20.88 -9.51 9.64
C ILE A 158 -22.19 -9.89 10.35
N GLY A 159 -23.33 -9.68 9.70
CA GLY A 159 -24.63 -10.22 10.12
C GLY A 159 -25.73 -9.20 10.40
N LEU A 160 -25.42 -7.90 10.45
CA LEU A 160 -26.42 -6.85 10.60
C LEU A 160 -27.17 -6.59 9.28
N LYS A 161 -28.49 -6.52 9.33
CA LYS A 161 -29.34 -6.02 8.25
C LYS A 161 -29.18 -4.49 8.11
N PRO A 162 -29.59 -3.88 6.98
CA PRO A 162 -29.34 -2.46 6.71
C PRO A 162 -29.81 -1.49 7.80
N VAL A 163 -30.98 -1.74 8.39
CA VAL A 163 -31.54 -0.89 9.45
C VAL A 163 -30.75 -1.04 10.76
N GLU A 164 -30.35 -2.26 11.10
CA GLU A 164 -29.56 -2.55 12.30
C GLU A 164 -28.16 -1.94 12.18
N PHE A 165 -27.55 -2.07 11.00
CA PHE A 165 -26.28 -1.45 10.65
C PHE A 165 -26.34 0.08 10.85
N ALA A 166 -27.35 0.72 10.26
CA ALA A 166 -27.49 2.16 10.34
C ALA A 166 -27.78 2.65 11.77
N LYS A 167 -28.47 1.83 12.59
CA LYS A 167 -28.70 2.13 14.00
C LYS A 167 -27.38 2.20 14.79
N VAL A 168 -26.45 1.26 14.56
CA VAL A 168 -25.12 1.30 15.19
C VAL A 168 -24.36 2.58 14.81
N CYS A 169 -24.41 2.98 13.52
CA CYS A 169 -23.80 4.23 13.07
C CYS A 169 -24.41 5.45 13.78
N TYR A 170 -25.74 5.50 13.86
CA TYR A 170 -26.46 6.57 14.53
C TYR A 170 -26.05 6.69 16.00
N GLU A 171 -26.08 5.59 16.75
CA GLU A 171 -25.81 5.57 18.18
C GLU A 171 -24.40 6.10 18.49
N PHE A 172 -23.39 5.68 17.73
CA PHE A 172 -22.03 6.19 17.89
C PHE A 172 -21.92 7.68 17.56
N TRP A 173 -22.51 8.13 16.44
CA TRP A 173 -22.46 9.55 16.06
C TRP A 173 -23.23 10.44 17.04
N ALA A 174 -24.36 9.97 17.54
CA ALA A 174 -25.19 10.66 18.52
C ALA A 174 -24.49 10.75 19.88
N GLY A 175 -23.71 9.72 20.23
CA GLY A 175 -22.81 9.72 21.38
C GLY A 175 -21.57 10.63 21.24
N GLY A 176 -21.47 11.42 20.17
CA GLY A 176 -20.40 12.40 19.97
C GLY A 176 -19.26 11.92 19.06
N GLY A 177 -19.30 10.69 18.55
CA GLY A 177 -18.32 10.18 17.59
C GLY A 177 -18.34 10.94 16.26
N ASP A 178 -17.20 10.98 15.57
CA ASP A 178 -17.03 11.76 14.32
C ASP A 178 -17.12 10.88 13.07
N PHE A 179 -16.59 9.66 13.15
CA PHE A 179 -16.28 8.81 12.02
C PHE A 179 -16.72 7.37 12.27
N VAL A 180 -17.41 6.77 11.32
CA VAL A 180 -17.69 5.32 11.34
C VAL A 180 -17.05 4.71 10.10
N LYS A 181 -16.57 3.47 10.17
CA LYS A 181 -16.20 2.68 9.00
C LYS A 181 -16.96 1.37 8.93
N PHE A 182 -17.17 0.89 7.71
CA PHE A 182 -17.34 -0.54 7.46
C PHE A 182 -16.20 -1.33 8.12
N ASP A 183 -16.50 -2.49 8.66
CA ASP A 183 -15.50 -3.54 8.89
C ASP A 183 -15.03 -4.12 7.55
N GLU A 184 -13.85 -4.74 7.49
CA GLU A 184 -13.24 -5.07 6.20
C GLU A 184 -14.07 -6.00 5.28
N PRO A 185 -14.88 -6.97 5.75
CA PRO A 185 -15.61 -7.85 4.84
C PRO A 185 -17.03 -7.34 4.53
N GLN A 186 -17.47 -6.23 5.14
CA GLN A 186 -18.81 -5.69 4.92
C GLN A 186 -18.90 -5.12 3.51
N ALA A 187 -19.79 -5.65 2.68
CA ALA A 187 -19.87 -5.33 1.27
C ALA A 187 -21.33 -5.39 0.77
N ASP A 188 -21.65 -6.34 -0.11
CA ASP A 188 -22.96 -6.52 -0.75
C ASP A 188 -23.53 -7.91 -0.48
N GLN A 189 -23.53 -8.32 0.79
CA GLN A 189 -24.08 -9.61 1.18
C GLN A 189 -25.60 -9.63 1.06
N VAL A 190 -26.17 -10.81 0.76
CA VAL A 190 -27.61 -11.00 0.50
C VAL A 190 -28.54 -10.48 1.60
N PHE A 191 -28.11 -10.53 2.87
CA PHE A 191 -28.89 -10.03 4.02
C PHE A 191 -28.73 -8.52 4.27
N ALA A 192 -27.75 -7.89 3.63
CA ALA A 192 -27.43 -6.47 3.75
C ALA A 192 -27.01 -5.89 2.39
N PRO A 193 -27.94 -5.75 1.42
CA PRO A 193 -27.62 -5.19 0.12
C PRO A 193 -26.97 -3.81 0.24
N PHE A 194 -25.87 -3.59 -0.47
CA PHE A 194 -25.01 -2.41 -0.35
C PHE A 194 -25.81 -1.12 -0.51
N LYS A 195 -26.67 -1.05 -1.53
CA LYS A 195 -27.50 0.13 -1.81
C LYS A 195 -28.45 0.46 -0.66
N ASP A 196 -29.00 -0.56 0.00
CA ASP A 196 -29.89 -0.38 1.14
C ASP A 196 -29.11 0.06 2.39
N VAL A 197 -27.93 -0.50 2.65
CA VAL A 197 -27.04 -0.08 3.74
C VAL A 197 -26.66 1.39 3.58
N ILE A 198 -26.21 1.81 2.39
CA ILE A 198 -25.83 3.21 2.14
C ILE A 198 -27.03 4.15 2.29
N ARG A 199 -28.23 3.74 1.85
CA ARG A 199 -29.45 4.53 2.02
C ARG A 199 -29.80 4.73 3.50
N GLU A 200 -29.83 3.65 4.29
CA GLU A 200 -30.18 3.74 5.71
C GLU A 200 -29.12 4.48 6.52
N VAL A 201 -27.83 4.27 6.25
CA VAL A 201 -26.75 5.01 6.90
C VAL A 201 -26.81 6.50 6.58
N ASN A 202 -27.05 6.88 5.32
CA ASN A 202 -27.21 8.29 4.94
C ASN A 202 -28.42 8.94 5.63
N LYS A 203 -29.54 8.22 5.75
CA LYS A 203 -30.72 8.69 6.49
C LYS A 203 -30.37 8.98 7.95
N GLN A 204 -29.68 8.05 8.63
CA GLN A 204 -29.26 8.24 10.02
C GLN A 204 -28.19 9.34 10.19
N MET A 205 -27.25 9.45 9.25
CA MET A 205 -26.26 10.52 9.24
C MET A 205 -26.93 11.90 9.14
N ARG A 206 -27.89 12.06 8.22
CA ARG A 206 -28.63 13.33 8.07
C ARG A 206 -29.41 13.67 9.34
N LYS A 207 -30.01 12.66 9.97
CA LYS A 207 -30.73 12.82 11.24
C LYS A 207 -29.79 13.32 12.35
N VAL A 208 -28.71 12.62 12.63
CA VAL A 208 -27.80 12.97 13.74
C VAL A 208 -27.06 14.29 13.48
N VAL A 209 -26.75 14.64 12.23
CA VAL A 209 -26.17 15.95 11.89
C VAL A 209 -27.18 17.08 12.18
N LYS A 210 -28.47 16.86 11.91
CA LYS A 210 -29.54 17.83 12.24
C LYS A 210 -29.71 17.98 13.75
N GLU A 211 -29.64 16.88 14.51
CA GLU A 211 -29.83 16.89 15.96
C GLU A 211 -28.65 17.49 16.71
N THR A 212 -27.42 17.20 16.27
CA THR A 212 -26.20 17.61 16.98
C THR A 212 -25.57 18.89 16.44
N GLY A 213 -25.91 19.31 15.23
CA GLY A 213 -25.22 20.39 14.52
C GLY A 213 -23.79 20.04 14.07
N HIS A 214 -23.29 18.83 14.38
CA HIS A 214 -21.94 18.39 14.06
C HIS A 214 -21.94 17.47 12.85
N LYS A 215 -21.04 17.76 11.89
CA LYS A 215 -20.84 16.93 10.70
C LYS A 215 -20.23 15.59 11.07
N LYS A 216 -20.56 14.56 10.30
CA LYS A 216 -20.13 13.17 10.50
C LYS A 216 -19.56 12.61 9.20
N VAL A 217 -18.72 11.59 9.32
CA VAL A 217 -18.10 10.91 8.18
C VAL A 217 -18.33 9.40 8.26
N PHE A 218 -18.53 8.79 7.10
CA PHE A 218 -18.60 7.35 6.96
C PHE A 218 -17.61 6.80 5.93
N SER A 219 -16.75 5.87 6.32
CA SER A 219 -15.82 5.19 5.41
C SER A 219 -16.40 3.86 4.95
N ILE A 220 -16.64 3.75 3.65
CA ILE A 220 -17.42 2.68 3.05
C ILE A 220 -16.48 1.76 2.30
N ASN A 221 -16.54 0.44 2.57
CA ASN A 221 -15.78 -0.51 1.77
C ASN A 221 -16.35 -0.54 0.35
N ILE A 222 -15.49 -0.26 -0.63
CA ILE A 222 -15.82 -0.40 -2.05
C ILE A 222 -15.01 -1.51 -2.75
N SER A 223 -14.13 -2.22 -2.02
CA SER A 223 -13.42 -3.41 -2.51
C SER A 223 -14.36 -4.38 -3.21
N ALA A 224 -14.01 -4.80 -4.42
CA ALA A 224 -14.82 -5.73 -5.20
C ALA A 224 -13.93 -6.72 -5.95
N SER A 225 -14.55 -7.75 -6.53
CA SER A 225 -13.91 -8.72 -7.42
C SER A 225 -13.31 -8.09 -8.67
N ASP A 226 -13.87 -6.96 -9.10
CA ASP A 226 -13.55 -6.30 -10.36
C ASP A 226 -13.67 -4.79 -10.23
N LEU A 227 -13.02 -4.09 -11.17
CA LEU A 227 -12.98 -2.63 -11.22
C LEU A 227 -14.37 -2.02 -11.42
N ASP A 228 -15.19 -2.61 -12.31
CA ASP A 228 -16.49 -2.05 -12.65
C ASP A 228 -17.44 -2.01 -11.46
N THR A 229 -17.46 -3.07 -10.66
CA THR A 229 -18.24 -3.16 -9.42
C THR A 229 -17.73 -2.16 -8.38
N MET A 230 -16.41 -2.02 -8.20
CA MET A 230 -15.83 -1.00 -7.31
C MET A 230 -16.27 0.41 -7.74
N ILE A 231 -16.24 0.70 -9.04
CA ILE A 231 -16.67 1.97 -9.60
C ILE A 231 -18.18 2.17 -9.45
N GLU A 232 -19.01 1.15 -9.63
CA GLU A 232 -20.46 1.23 -9.37
C GLU A 232 -20.74 1.58 -7.91
N ARG A 233 -20.10 0.87 -6.96
CA ARG A 233 -20.23 1.16 -5.52
C ARG A 233 -19.84 2.59 -5.19
N ALA A 234 -18.72 3.07 -5.73
CA ALA A 234 -18.29 4.46 -5.57
C ALA A 234 -19.33 5.45 -6.15
N LYS A 235 -19.89 5.17 -7.33
CA LYS A 235 -20.95 5.99 -7.95
C LYS A 235 -22.22 6.03 -7.11
N VAL A 236 -22.64 4.91 -6.52
CA VAL A 236 -23.79 4.85 -5.59
C VAL A 236 -23.56 5.79 -4.42
N VAL A 237 -22.42 5.67 -3.73
CA VAL A 237 -22.10 6.54 -2.58
C VAL A 237 -22.08 8.01 -2.98
N ARG A 238 -21.43 8.35 -4.11
CA ARG A 238 -21.33 9.74 -4.60
C ARG A 238 -22.70 10.36 -4.91
N LYS A 239 -23.67 9.56 -5.38
CA LYS A 239 -25.03 10.01 -5.68
C LYS A 239 -25.88 10.16 -4.41
N THR A 240 -25.62 9.36 -3.38
CA THR A 240 -26.45 9.28 -2.18
C THR A 240 -25.98 10.21 -1.05
N MET A 241 -24.67 10.35 -0.85
CA MET A 241 -24.08 11.00 0.33
C MET A 241 -23.48 12.37 0.00
N LYS A 242 -23.47 13.27 0.99
CA LYS A 242 -22.93 14.63 0.86
C LYS A 242 -21.41 14.57 0.63
N ARG A 243 -20.89 15.35 -0.33
CA ARG A 243 -19.44 15.46 -0.53
C ARG A 243 -18.73 15.88 0.77
N GLY A 244 -17.67 15.15 1.12
CA GLY A 244 -16.94 15.30 2.37
C GLY A 244 -17.48 14.47 3.54
N SER A 245 -18.71 13.95 3.47
CA SER A 245 -19.31 13.11 4.52
C SER A 245 -19.01 11.61 4.35
N TYR A 246 -18.24 11.24 3.33
CA TYR A 246 -17.86 9.87 3.06
C TYR A 246 -16.39 9.75 2.68
N ALA A 247 -15.82 8.58 2.95
CA ALA A 247 -14.53 8.12 2.46
C ALA A 247 -14.70 6.73 1.83
N PHE A 248 -13.75 6.34 0.98
CA PHE A 248 -13.70 4.99 0.42
C PHE A 248 -12.61 4.19 1.13
N LEU A 249 -13.02 3.03 1.65
CA LEU A 249 -12.12 2.00 2.13
C LEU A 249 -11.90 1.00 0.99
N VAL A 250 -10.64 0.65 0.78
CA VAL A 250 -10.20 -0.40 -0.14
C VAL A 250 -9.22 -1.28 0.63
N ASP A 251 -9.43 -2.58 0.54
CA ASP A 251 -8.52 -3.60 1.03
C ASP A 251 -7.45 -3.78 -0.05
N GLY A 252 -6.39 -2.97 0.06
CA GLY A 252 -5.35 -2.82 -0.96
C GLY A 252 -4.17 -3.78 -0.81
#